data_AF-A8Q0Q1-F1
#
_entry.id   AF-A8Q0Q1-F1
#
_cell.length_a   1.000
_cell.length_b   1.000
_cell.length_c   1.000
_cell.angle_alpha   90.00
_cell.angle_beta   90.00
_cell.angle_gamma   90.00
#
_symmetry.space_group_name_H-M   'P 1'
#
loop_
_entity.id
_entity.type
_entity.pdbx_description
1 polymer ?
#
loop_
_entity_poly.entity_id
_entity_poly.type
_entity_poly.pdbx_seq_one_letter_code
_entity_poly.pdbx_strand_id
1 'polypeptide(L)'
;MRDRTHAILLNEHWQLQVQADQSPDARLADVCGNDKFLSATGECLPRLAMPPPVPMTDLEFRRSIEAKIALEVERLPIIDKRTVQFFGKWPQLRVLGMQEPMSVLFSIANLLVQVYAISRMFPEKLPTTFPLKRVYVANATVASVAWIASTVFHARDLWWTERWDYFSAAAMLMSGLFLAICRIFRIQPGSLVFRRLLMGCVGTWVVHVLYLLSHRRLDYTYNMAACLFVGFVHNILWIVYAHAPQLILRLREYVRLSFDQGRQAPVKPETASDSKQTQFALPLSARRQLELLVILTFAAPALELFDFPPLFRLLDAHALWHLATVPLTLCWYRWLLEDARQCVMMHAWYLDHHGMDVTDIDELQDTRPHGELPASALALPVSMPHVLAADSMLSTPQMSSALSAQISSMHNLLISLKLWGWNMLRSLRDMFISS
;
A
#
# COMPACT_ATOMS: atom_id res chain seq x y z
N MET A 1 -4.46 26.61 -50.52
CA MET A 1 -5.61 27.51 -50.74
C MET A 1 -5.30 28.59 -51.79
N ARG A 2 -4.19 29.34 -51.68
CA ARG A 2 -3.77 30.35 -52.68
C ARG A 2 -3.75 29.83 -54.13
N ASP A 3 -3.21 28.64 -54.36
CA ASP A 3 -3.09 28.09 -55.73
C ASP A 3 -4.45 27.77 -56.38
N ARG A 4 -5.47 27.42 -55.57
CA ARG A 4 -6.82 27.11 -56.08
C ARG A 4 -7.54 28.37 -56.51
N THR A 5 -7.51 29.42 -55.68
CA THR A 5 -8.12 30.71 -56.01
C THR A 5 -7.49 31.28 -57.28
N HIS A 6 -6.16 31.18 -57.43
CA HIS A 6 -5.46 31.61 -58.62
C HIS A 6 -5.84 30.80 -59.87
N ALA A 7 -5.96 29.48 -59.76
CA ALA A 7 -6.39 28.61 -60.87
C ALA A 7 -7.84 28.91 -61.32
N ILE A 8 -8.74 29.20 -60.38
CA ILE A 8 -10.13 29.60 -60.70
C ILE A 8 -10.13 30.91 -61.48
N LEU A 9 -9.43 31.93 -61.00
CA LEU A 9 -9.34 33.24 -61.67
C LEU A 9 -8.74 33.14 -63.08
N LEU A 10 -7.71 32.30 -63.26
CA LEU A 10 -7.13 32.07 -64.59
C LEU A 10 -8.12 31.38 -65.54
N ASN A 11 -8.90 30.42 -65.05
CA ASN A 11 -9.93 29.76 -65.86
C ASN A 11 -11.07 30.71 -66.23
N GLU A 12 -11.52 31.55 -65.29
CA GLU A 12 -12.51 32.60 -65.59
C GLU A 12 -11.98 33.56 -66.67
N HIS A 13 -10.73 34.00 -66.54
CA HIS A 13 -10.08 34.85 -67.53
C HIS A 13 -9.97 34.17 -68.91
N TRP A 14 -9.63 32.88 -68.94
CA TRP A 14 -9.59 32.10 -70.18
C TRP A 14 -10.97 31.99 -70.85
N GLN A 15 -12.04 31.79 -70.07
CA GLN A 15 -13.41 31.75 -70.62
C GLN A 15 -13.80 33.10 -71.25
N LEU A 16 -13.43 34.22 -70.63
CA LEU A 16 -13.67 35.55 -71.19
C LEU A 16 -12.91 35.75 -72.51
N GLN A 17 -11.66 35.27 -72.60
CA GLN A 17 -10.88 35.32 -73.83
C GLN A 17 -11.53 34.49 -74.95
N VAL A 18 -11.96 33.26 -74.65
CA VAL A 18 -12.64 32.38 -75.62
C VAL A 18 -13.95 33.00 -76.12
N GLN A 19 -14.72 33.65 -75.25
CA GLN A 19 -15.94 34.37 -75.65
C GLN A 19 -15.64 35.57 -76.56
N ALA A 20 -14.58 36.33 -76.26
CA ALA A 20 -14.16 37.45 -77.10
C ALA A 20 -13.70 36.98 -78.49
N ASP A 21 -12.99 35.84 -78.57
CA ASP A 21 -12.53 35.24 -79.83
C ASP A 21 -13.68 34.68 -80.68
N GLN A 22 -14.82 34.33 -80.07
CA GLN A 22 -16.02 33.85 -80.76
C GLN A 22 -16.99 34.97 -81.19
N SER A 23 -16.67 36.24 -80.89
CA SER A 23 -17.53 37.37 -81.23
C SER A 23 -17.61 37.61 -82.75
N PRO A 24 -18.80 37.75 -83.34
CA PRO A 24 -18.97 37.92 -84.79
C PRO A 24 -18.57 39.30 -85.33
N ASP A 25 -18.28 40.29 -84.47
CA ASP A 25 -17.98 41.66 -84.88
C ASP A 25 -16.47 41.89 -85.00
N ALA A 26 -15.92 41.59 -86.19
CA ALA A 26 -14.48 41.64 -86.49
C ALA A 26 -13.81 43.00 -86.24
N ARG A 27 -14.59 44.09 -86.14
CA ARG A 27 -14.09 45.45 -85.87
C ARG A 27 -13.63 45.65 -84.42
N LEU A 28 -14.09 44.82 -83.49
CA LEU A 28 -13.71 44.91 -82.07
C LEU A 28 -12.35 44.26 -81.78
N ALA A 29 -11.86 43.38 -82.66
CA ALA A 29 -10.59 42.67 -82.50
C ALA A 29 -9.37 43.60 -82.61
N ASP A 30 -9.45 44.66 -83.42
CA ASP A 30 -8.32 45.59 -83.68
C ASP A 30 -8.16 46.69 -82.62
N VAL A 31 -9.07 46.80 -81.64
CA VAL A 31 -9.07 47.91 -80.66
C VAL A 31 -7.90 47.82 -79.66
N CYS A 32 -7.51 46.61 -79.26
CA CYS A 32 -6.57 46.38 -78.16
C CYS A 32 -5.18 45.87 -78.60
N GLY A 33 -4.97 45.65 -79.90
CA GLY A 33 -3.78 45.00 -80.46
C GLY A 33 -3.74 43.48 -80.22
N ASN A 34 -2.77 42.80 -80.85
CA ASN A 34 -2.74 41.33 -80.96
C ASN A 34 -2.52 40.59 -79.62
N ASP A 35 -1.91 41.23 -78.63
CA ASP A 35 -1.54 40.57 -77.35
C ASP A 35 -2.63 40.70 -76.27
N LYS A 36 -3.74 41.37 -76.58
CA LYS A 36 -4.84 41.66 -75.66
C LYS A 36 -6.19 41.35 -76.30
N PHE A 37 -7.23 41.27 -75.50
CA PHE A 37 -8.62 41.17 -75.96
C PHE A 37 -9.49 42.16 -75.20
N LEU A 38 -10.58 42.60 -75.83
CA LEU A 38 -11.52 43.55 -75.24
C LEU A 38 -12.52 42.78 -74.34
N SER A 39 -12.60 43.16 -73.07
CA SER A 39 -13.59 42.62 -72.15
C SER A 39 -14.99 43.19 -72.44
N ALA A 40 -16.03 42.55 -71.91
CA ALA A 40 -17.41 43.08 -71.97
C ALA A 40 -17.57 44.45 -71.28
N THR A 41 -16.63 44.83 -70.40
CA THR A 41 -16.59 46.14 -69.73
C THR A 41 -15.84 47.22 -70.52
N GLY A 42 -15.29 46.88 -71.70
CA GLY A 42 -14.53 47.79 -72.55
C GLY A 42 -13.05 47.95 -72.17
N GLU A 43 -12.52 47.09 -71.30
CA GLU A 43 -11.11 47.10 -70.91
C GLU A 43 -10.28 46.11 -71.74
N CYS A 44 -9.06 46.50 -72.10
CA CYS A 44 -8.13 45.62 -72.82
C CYS A 44 -7.35 44.71 -71.85
N LEU A 45 -7.71 43.42 -71.79
CA LEU A 45 -7.10 42.42 -70.93
C LEU A 45 -6.02 41.60 -71.67
N PRO A 46 -4.93 41.17 -70.99
CA PRO A 46 -3.86 40.40 -71.63
C PRO A 46 -4.30 38.98 -72.02
N ARG A 47 -3.88 38.52 -73.19
CA ARG A 47 -4.17 37.14 -73.64
C ARG A 47 -3.28 36.13 -72.91
N LEU A 48 -3.87 34.99 -72.56
CA LEU A 48 -3.15 33.81 -72.12
C LEU A 48 -2.71 32.99 -73.34
N ALA A 49 -1.47 32.51 -73.33
CA ALA A 49 -0.88 31.76 -74.44
C ALA A 49 -1.41 30.31 -74.54
N MET A 50 -1.89 29.74 -73.42
CA MET A 50 -2.37 28.36 -73.34
C MET A 50 -3.53 28.25 -72.34
N PRO A 51 -4.45 27.28 -72.53
CA PRO A 51 -5.53 27.04 -71.59
C PRO A 51 -4.98 26.68 -70.20
N PRO A 52 -5.47 27.31 -69.13
CA PRO A 52 -5.08 26.97 -67.77
C PRO A 52 -5.63 25.58 -67.38
N PRO A 53 -5.00 24.91 -66.40
CA PRO A 53 -5.48 23.62 -65.92
C PRO A 53 -6.87 23.78 -65.27
N VAL A 54 -7.76 22.81 -65.52
CA VAL A 54 -9.13 22.80 -64.98
C VAL A 54 -9.07 22.84 -63.45
N PRO A 55 -9.83 23.74 -62.79
CA PRO A 55 -9.84 23.82 -61.34
C PRO A 55 -10.55 22.58 -60.78
N MET A 56 -9.91 21.91 -59.82
CA MET A 56 -10.53 20.80 -59.11
C MET A 56 -11.80 21.24 -58.39
N THR A 57 -12.82 20.38 -58.39
CA THR A 57 -14.03 20.58 -57.58
C THR A 57 -13.68 20.56 -56.08
N ASP A 58 -14.57 21.12 -55.24
CA ASP A 58 -14.41 21.07 -53.78
C ASP A 58 -14.24 19.65 -53.25
N LEU A 59 -14.99 18.70 -53.83
CA LEU A 59 -14.96 17.31 -53.44
C LEU A 59 -13.63 16.64 -53.78
N GLU A 60 -13.12 16.87 -55.00
CA GLU A 60 -11.82 16.34 -55.45
C GLU A 60 -10.67 16.95 -54.66
N PHE A 61 -10.73 18.26 -54.39
CA PHE A 61 -9.74 18.93 -53.57
C PHE A 61 -9.69 18.35 -52.16
N ARG A 62 -10.84 18.14 -51.50
CA ARG A 62 -10.92 17.50 -50.18
C ARG A 62 -10.35 16.09 -50.19
N ARG A 63 -10.75 15.25 -51.15
CA ARG A 63 -10.22 13.89 -51.30
C ARG A 63 -8.71 13.88 -51.51
N SER A 64 -8.17 14.82 -52.28
CA SER A 64 -6.73 14.93 -52.51
C SER A 64 -5.95 15.28 -51.23
N ILE A 65 -6.54 16.10 -50.35
CA ILE A 65 -5.97 16.44 -49.06
C ILE A 65 -6.05 15.24 -48.12
N GLU A 66 -7.22 14.60 -48.03
CA GLU A 66 -7.43 13.42 -47.18
C GLU A 66 -6.46 12.29 -47.55
N ALA A 67 -6.27 12.02 -48.85
CA ALA A 67 -5.30 11.03 -49.32
C ALA A 67 -3.85 11.38 -48.95
N LYS A 68 -3.46 12.66 -49.09
CA LYS A 68 -2.13 13.12 -48.65
C LYS A 68 -1.93 12.99 -47.15
N ILE A 69 -2.95 13.36 -46.36
CA ILE A 69 -2.91 13.21 -44.90
C ILE A 69 -2.81 11.74 -44.52
N ALA A 70 -3.60 10.85 -45.15
CA ALA A 70 -3.57 9.43 -44.87
C ALA A 70 -2.18 8.83 -45.14
N LEU A 71 -1.56 9.19 -46.26
CA LEU A 71 -0.23 8.74 -46.63
C LEU A 71 0.86 9.30 -45.69
N GLU A 72 0.71 10.54 -45.23
CA GLU A 72 1.63 11.13 -44.26
C GLU A 72 1.47 10.50 -42.88
N VAL A 73 0.24 10.22 -42.44
CA VAL A 73 -0.07 9.52 -41.19
C VAL A 73 0.49 8.10 -41.20
N GLU A 74 0.47 7.40 -42.33
CA GLU A 74 1.06 6.06 -42.48
C GLU A 74 2.59 6.08 -42.41
N ARG A 75 3.23 7.19 -42.84
CA ARG A 75 4.68 7.39 -42.75
C ARG A 75 5.15 7.76 -41.35
N LEU A 76 4.26 8.25 -40.49
CA LEU A 76 4.63 8.54 -39.11
C LEU A 76 5.00 7.24 -38.41
N PRO A 77 6.10 7.21 -37.64
CA PRO A 77 6.46 6.04 -36.87
C PRO A 77 5.28 5.71 -35.94
N ILE A 78 4.91 4.42 -35.88
CA ILE A 78 3.97 3.94 -34.86
C ILE A 78 4.57 4.36 -33.52
N ILE A 79 3.88 5.26 -32.81
CA ILE A 79 4.27 5.63 -31.44
C ILE A 79 4.14 4.35 -30.62
N ASP A 80 5.26 3.70 -30.36
CA ASP A 80 5.31 2.60 -29.42
C ASP A 80 5.01 3.18 -28.05
N LYS A 81 3.75 3.07 -27.60
CA LYS A 81 3.31 3.49 -26.27
C LYS A 81 3.81 2.50 -25.21
N ARG A 82 5.06 2.03 -25.33
CA ARG A 82 5.72 1.31 -24.26
C ARG A 82 5.69 2.20 -23.03
N THR A 83 5.13 1.65 -21.97
CA THR A 83 5.14 2.27 -20.66
C THR A 83 6.61 2.34 -20.25
N VAL A 84 7.15 3.54 -20.08
CA VAL A 84 8.54 3.75 -19.66
C VAL A 84 8.57 4.21 -18.22
N GLN A 85 9.58 3.76 -17.49
CA GLN A 85 9.81 4.16 -16.10
C GLN A 85 10.36 5.59 -16.08
N PHE A 86 9.84 6.44 -15.19
CA PHE A 86 10.29 7.82 -15.02
C PHE A 86 10.68 8.04 -13.55
N PHE A 87 11.95 8.40 -13.30
CA PHE A 87 12.53 8.46 -11.95
C PHE A 87 12.31 7.18 -11.11
N GLY A 88 12.43 6.01 -11.73
CA GLY A 88 12.22 4.73 -11.05
C GLY A 88 10.75 4.38 -10.79
N LYS A 89 9.79 5.22 -11.21
CA LYS A 89 8.36 4.94 -11.07
C LYS A 89 7.71 4.58 -12.39
N TRP A 90 6.80 3.62 -12.35
CA TRP A 90 5.96 3.28 -13.48
C TRP A 90 4.71 4.18 -13.53
N PRO A 91 4.26 4.64 -14.70
CA PRO A 91 3.06 5.45 -14.82
C PRO A 91 1.80 4.59 -14.56
N GLN A 92 1.06 4.96 -13.52
CA GLN A 92 -0.22 4.36 -13.15
C GLN A 92 -1.42 5.23 -13.58
N LEU A 93 -2.59 4.61 -13.73
CA LEU A 93 -3.86 5.30 -13.97
C LEU A 93 -4.30 5.99 -12.68
N ARG A 94 -4.51 7.30 -12.74
CA ARG A 94 -5.02 8.06 -11.58
C ARG A 94 -6.50 7.81 -11.40
N VAL A 95 -6.88 7.44 -10.19
CA VAL A 95 -8.28 7.23 -9.79
C VAL A 95 -8.58 8.18 -8.65
N LEU A 96 -9.62 9.01 -8.78
CA LEU A 96 -9.99 10.04 -7.79
C LEU A 96 -8.83 10.96 -7.37
N GLY A 97 -7.89 11.21 -8.30
CA GLY A 97 -6.70 12.03 -8.04
C GLY A 97 -5.52 11.30 -7.37
N MET A 98 -5.71 10.06 -6.93
CA MET A 98 -4.65 9.22 -6.34
C MET A 98 -3.63 8.83 -7.40
N GLN A 99 -2.34 8.93 -7.06
CA GLN A 99 -1.25 8.54 -7.95
C GLN A 99 -1.08 7.03 -8.04
N GLU A 100 -1.15 6.34 -6.90
CA GLU A 100 -0.93 4.89 -6.81
C GLU A 100 -2.12 4.21 -6.11
N PRO A 101 -3.28 4.05 -6.79
CA PRO A 101 -4.54 3.70 -6.16
C PRO A 101 -4.54 2.33 -5.45
N MET A 102 -3.81 1.34 -5.96
CA MET A 102 -3.72 0.03 -5.32
C MET A 102 -2.83 0.07 -4.07
N SER A 103 -1.71 0.80 -4.11
CA SER A 103 -0.89 1.06 -2.92
C SER A 103 -1.72 1.76 -1.84
N VAL A 104 -2.50 2.79 -2.19
CA VAL A 104 -3.43 3.46 -1.26
C VAL A 104 -4.41 2.48 -0.63
N LEU A 105 -5.09 1.65 -1.45
CA LEU A 105 -6.06 0.68 -0.99
C LEU A 105 -5.44 -0.31 0.01
N PHE A 106 -4.26 -0.84 -0.30
CA PHE A 106 -3.60 -1.83 0.53
C PHE A 106 -2.95 -1.22 1.79
N SER A 107 -2.49 0.03 1.74
CA SER A 107 -2.09 0.78 2.94
C SER A 107 -3.28 0.99 3.88
N ILE A 108 -4.47 1.34 3.35
CA ILE A 108 -5.70 1.43 4.14
C ILE A 108 -6.05 0.07 4.75
N ALA A 109 -5.94 -1.02 3.98
CA ALA A 109 -6.19 -2.36 4.50
C ALA A 109 -5.25 -2.73 5.67
N ASN A 110 -3.96 -2.38 5.59
CA ASN A 110 -3.03 -2.55 6.70
C ASN A 110 -3.42 -1.68 7.92
N LEU A 111 -3.81 -0.42 7.70
CA LEU A 111 -4.32 0.46 8.76
C LEU A 111 -5.53 -0.16 9.47
N LEU A 112 -6.48 -0.72 8.71
CA LEU A 112 -7.67 -1.37 9.27
C LEU A 112 -7.30 -2.56 10.16
N VAL A 113 -6.27 -3.34 9.79
CA VAL A 113 -5.74 -4.41 10.65
C VAL A 113 -5.21 -3.85 11.97
N GLN A 114 -4.48 -2.73 11.95
CA GLN A 114 -3.98 -2.11 13.18
C GLN A 114 -5.11 -1.59 14.08
N VAL A 115 -6.08 -0.90 13.48
CA VAL A 115 -7.24 -0.37 14.20
C VAL A 115 -8.07 -1.50 14.78
N TYR A 116 -8.29 -2.59 14.02
CA TYR A 116 -8.96 -3.78 14.51
C TYR A 116 -8.21 -4.44 15.67
N ALA A 117 -6.88 -4.53 15.58
CA ALA A 117 -6.06 -5.06 16.66
C ALA A 117 -6.21 -4.24 17.95
N ILE A 118 -6.17 -2.92 17.86
CA ILE A 118 -6.25 -2.01 19.02
C ILE A 118 -7.66 -1.94 19.61
N SER A 119 -8.69 -1.85 18.76
CA SER A 119 -10.07 -1.64 19.21
C SER A 119 -10.80 -2.91 19.63
N ARG A 120 -10.46 -4.06 19.05
CA ARG A 120 -11.15 -5.33 19.28
C ARG A 120 -10.22 -6.41 19.82
N MET A 121 -9.16 -6.75 19.08
CA MET A 121 -8.35 -7.92 19.44
C MET A 121 -7.66 -7.78 20.79
N PHE A 122 -6.96 -6.68 21.07
CA PHE A 122 -6.22 -6.53 22.33
C PHE A 122 -7.12 -6.36 23.56
N PRO A 123 -8.23 -5.60 23.52
CA PRO A 123 -9.16 -5.55 24.65
C PRO A 123 -9.78 -6.92 24.96
N GLU A 124 -10.23 -7.66 23.94
CA GLU A 124 -10.96 -8.93 24.11
C GLU A 124 -10.04 -10.12 24.42
N LYS A 125 -8.82 -10.15 23.84
CA LYS A 125 -7.98 -11.36 23.83
C LYS A 125 -6.72 -11.27 24.67
N LEU A 126 -6.25 -10.06 24.99
CA LEU A 126 -4.99 -9.90 25.71
C LEU A 126 -5.24 -9.76 27.22
N PRO A 127 -4.72 -10.69 28.05
CA PRO A 127 -4.92 -10.67 29.49
C PRO A 127 -4.52 -9.32 30.11
N THR A 128 -5.32 -8.82 31.05
CA THR A 128 -5.04 -7.57 31.79
C THR A 128 -3.77 -7.68 32.63
N THR A 129 -3.46 -8.87 33.13
CA THR A 129 -2.26 -9.22 33.89
C THR A 129 -0.99 -9.27 33.04
N PHE A 130 -1.09 -9.25 31.71
CA PHE A 130 0.09 -9.31 30.84
C PHE A 130 0.84 -7.96 30.85
N PRO A 131 2.10 -7.92 31.35
CA PRO A 131 2.79 -6.65 31.62
C PRO A 131 3.11 -5.84 30.34
N LEU A 132 3.38 -6.52 29.22
CA LEU A 132 3.72 -5.84 27.96
C LEU A 132 2.49 -5.41 27.13
N LYS A 133 1.27 -5.50 27.68
CA LYS A 133 0.04 -5.07 27.00
C LYS A 133 0.13 -3.66 26.42
N ARG A 134 0.67 -2.71 27.20
CA ARG A 134 0.86 -1.32 26.75
C ARG A 134 1.88 -1.22 25.60
N VAL A 135 2.93 -2.04 25.61
CA VAL A 135 3.95 -2.06 24.55
C VAL A 135 3.35 -2.56 23.24
N TYR A 136 2.48 -3.58 23.28
CA TYR A 136 1.82 -4.11 22.08
C TYR A 136 0.86 -3.07 21.47
N VAL A 137 0.06 -2.41 22.32
CA VAL A 137 -0.84 -1.32 21.88
C VAL A 137 -0.04 -0.16 21.30
N ALA A 138 1.06 0.25 21.95
CA ALA A 138 1.92 1.32 21.45
C ALA A 138 2.54 0.99 20.09
N ASN A 139 3.07 -0.22 19.91
CA ASN A 139 3.61 -0.67 18.62
C ASN A 139 2.55 -0.63 17.50
N ALA A 140 1.36 -1.17 17.76
CA ALA A 140 0.26 -1.13 16.78
C ALA A 140 -0.19 0.32 16.48
N THR A 141 -0.11 1.21 17.46
CA THR A 141 -0.44 2.62 17.30
C THR A 141 0.58 3.34 16.42
N VAL A 142 1.88 3.14 16.66
CA VAL A 142 2.95 3.67 15.80
C VAL A 142 2.80 3.12 14.37
N ALA A 143 2.51 1.84 14.23
CA ALA A 143 2.28 1.23 12.93
C ALA A 143 1.04 1.80 12.22
N SER A 144 -0.01 2.17 12.96
CA SER A 144 -1.18 2.85 12.38
C SER A 144 -0.80 4.22 11.80
N VAL A 145 0.05 4.99 12.50
CA VAL A 145 0.58 6.26 11.98
C VAL A 145 1.38 6.03 10.70
N ALA A 146 2.19 4.97 10.65
CA ALA A 146 2.95 4.62 9.45
C ALA A 146 2.04 4.31 8.25
N TRP A 147 1.01 3.50 8.44
CA TRP A 147 0.07 3.18 7.35
C TRP A 147 -0.78 4.37 6.91
N ILE A 148 -1.09 5.32 7.82
CA ILE A 148 -1.71 6.60 7.45
C ILE A 148 -0.76 7.42 6.59
N ALA A 149 0.50 7.58 7.01
CA ALA A 149 1.50 8.33 6.26
C ALA A 149 1.70 7.75 4.86
N SER A 150 1.79 6.41 4.77
CA SER A 150 1.90 5.69 3.51
C SER A 150 0.68 5.87 2.60
N THR A 151 -0.53 5.80 3.16
CA THR A 151 -1.78 6.10 2.44
C THR A 151 -1.74 7.50 1.83
N VAL A 152 -1.29 8.50 2.59
CA VAL A 152 -1.20 9.89 2.13
C VAL A 152 -0.13 10.07 1.06
N PHE A 153 1.04 9.43 1.22
CA PHE A 153 2.14 9.48 0.25
C PHE A 153 1.74 8.85 -1.09
N HIS A 154 1.14 7.66 -1.09
CA HIS A 154 0.72 6.98 -2.32
C HIS A 154 -0.48 7.67 -3.00
N ALA A 155 -1.32 8.37 -2.22
CA ALA A 155 -2.35 9.22 -2.79
C ALA A 155 -1.71 10.44 -3.47
N ARG A 156 -0.77 11.10 -2.79
CA ARG A 156 -0.05 12.26 -3.29
C ARG A 156 1.41 12.33 -2.82
N ASP A 157 2.29 12.14 -3.78
CA ASP A 157 3.74 12.24 -3.68
C ASP A 157 4.16 13.71 -3.64
N LEU A 158 4.47 14.20 -2.45
CA LEU A 158 5.03 15.51 -2.13
C LEU A 158 6.27 15.31 -1.26
N TRP A 159 7.20 16.26 -1.29
CA TRP A 159 8.44 16.21 -0.52
C TRP A 159 8.26 15.97 1.00
N TRP A 160 7.11 16.38 1.58
CA TRP A 160 6.80 16.21 2.99
C TRP A 160 5.99 14.93 3.27
N THR A 161 5.15 14.47 2.33
CA THR A 161 4.41 13.21 2.48
C THR A 161 5.36 12.03 2.36
N GLU A 162 6.32 12.11 1.43
CA GLU A 162 7.45 11.19 1.30
C GLU A 162 8.22 11.07 2.62
N ARG A 163 8.69 12.19 3.16
CA ARG A 163 9.46 12.18 4.42
C ARG A 163 8.65 11.60 5.57
N TRP A 164 7.37 11.96 5.66
CA TRP A 164 6.51 11.46 6.72
C TRP A 164 6.33 9.93 6.64
N ASP A 165 6.11 9.39 5.44
CA ASP A 165 6.02 7.94 5.22
C ASP A 165 7.31 7.24 5.67
N TYR A 166 8.46 7.68 5.16
CA TYR A 166 9.75 7.08 5.48
C TYR A 166 10.11 7.16 6.97
N PHE A 167 9.89 8.32 7.62
CA PHE A 167 10.17 8.49 9.05
C PHE A 167 9.26 7.63 9.93
N SER A 168 8.00 7.48 9.53
CA SER A 168 7.02 6.67 10.27
C SER A 168 7.23 5.18 10.05
N ALA A 169 7.66 4.74 8.85
CA ALA A 169 8.09 3.38 8.59
C ALA A 169 9.31 2.99 9.45
N ALA A 170 10.31 3.88 9.54
CA ALA A 170 11.45 3.70 10.43
C ALA A 170 11.03 3.65 11.91
N ALA A 171 10.06 4.47 12.33
CA ALA A 171 9.51 4.44 13.69
C ALA A 171 8.83 3.10 13.99
N MET A 172 8.05 2.57 13.04
CA MET A 172 7.39 1.28 13.15
C MET A 172 8.42 0.15 13.34
N LEU A 173 9.47 0.10 12.51
CA LEU A 173 10.55 -0.89 12.65
C LEU A 173 11.27 -0.78 14.00
N MET A 174 11.59 0.43 14.43
CA MET A 174 12.24 0.66 15.72
C MET A 174 11.35 0.26 16.91
N SER A 175 10.05 0.57 16.85
CA SER A 175 9.09 0.13 17.87
C SER A 175 8.91 -1.39 17.90
N GLY A 176 8.98 -2.04 16.74
CA GLY A 176 8.95 -3.50 16.62
C GLY A 176 10.20 -4.15 17.21
N LEU A 177 11.38 -3.57 17.00
CA LEU A 177 12.62 -4.01 17.64
C LEU A 177 12.55 -3.85 19.16
N PHE A 178 12.06 -2.71 19.65
CA PHE A 178 11.84 -2.48 21.08
C PHE A 178 10.92 -3.54 21.69
N LEU A 179 9.77 -3.81 21.05
CA LEU A 179 8.83 -4.85 21.46
C LEU A 179 9.50 -6.22 21.51
N ALA A 180 10.26 -6.59 20.47
CA ALA A 180 10.96 -7.87 20.40
C ALA A 180 11.95 -8.02 21.56
N ILE A 181 12.77 -7.02 21.85
CA ILE A 181 13.73 -7.04 22.96
C ILE A 181 13.00 -7.16 24.30
N CYS A 182 12.00 -6.32 24.56
CA CYS A 182 11.23 -6.38 25.81
C CYS A 182 10.56 -7.75 26.01
N ARG A 183 9.99 -8.31 24.94
CA ARG A 183 9.29 -9.59 25.00
C ARG A 183 10.26 -10.76 25.15
N ILE A 184 11.33 -10.81 24.36
CA ILE A 184 12.29 -11.92 24.35
C ILE A 184 13.11 -11.93 25.63
N PHE A 185 13.55 -10.78 26.16
CA PHE A 185 14.34 -10.72 27.39
C PHE A 185 13.49 -10.55 28.66
N ARG A 186 12.16 -10.52 28.53
CA ARG A 186 11.20 -10.30 29.64
C ARG A 186 11.51 -9.05 30.46
N ILE A 187 11.82 -7.94 29.78
CA ILE A 187 12.12 -6.68 30.46
C ILE A 187 10.82 -6.12 31.05
N GLN A 188 10.82 -5.93 32.36
CA GLN A 188 9.65 -5.41 33.08
C GLN A 188 9.42 -3.92 32.73
N PRO A 189 8.19 -3.54 32.34
CA PRO A 189 7.82 -2.14 32.18
C PRO A 189 8.15 -1.31 33.42
N GLY A 190 8.68 -0.10 33.23
CA GLY A 190 9.07 0.80 34.32
C GLY A 190 10.46 0.55 34.94
N SER A 191 11.08 -0.60 34.67
CA SER A 191 12.46 -0.86 35.09
C SER A 191 13.45 0.17 34.49
N LEU A 192 14.62 0.33 35.13
CA LEU A 192 15.67 1.21 34.60
C LEU A 192 16.12 0.76 33.20
N VAL A 193 16.22 -0.56 32.99
CA VAL A 193 16.57 -1.17 31.69
C VAL A 193 15.52 -0.84 30.64
N PHE A 194 14.23 -0.96 30.97
CA PHE A 194 13.13 -0.61 30.07
C PHE A 194 13.23 0.86 29.62
N ARG A 195 13.42 1.78 30.56
CA ARG A 195 13.53 3.22 30.27
C ARG A 195 14.76 3.53 29.43
N ARG A 196 15.93 2.96 29.76
CA ARG A 196 17.16 3.14 28.99
C ARG A 196 17.03 2.60 27.57
N LEU A 197 16.43 1.42 27.40
CA LEU A 197 16.18 0.83 26.10
C LEU A 197 15.21 1.69 25.28
N LEU A 198 14.11 2.15 25.88
CA LEU A 198 13.14 3.03 25.22
C LEU A 198 13.80 4.33 24.76
N MET A 199 14.54 5.00 25.65
CA MET A 199 15.29 6.22 25.31
C MET A 199 16.34 5.96 24.22
N GLY A 200 17.00 4.81 24.24
CA GLY A 200 17.93 4.38 23.19
C GLY A 200 17.23 4.26 21.84
N CYS A 201 16.15 3.49 21.76
CA CYS A 201 15.37 3.30 20.53
C CYS A 201 14.81 4.64 19.99
N VAL A 202 14.21 5.46 20.85
CA VAL A 202 13.69 6.77 20.48
C VAL A 202 14.81 7.70 20.04
N GLY A 203 15.93 7.75 20.79
CA GLY A 203 17.09 8.57 20.46
C GLY A 203 17.71 8.18 19.11
N THR A 204 17.87 6.89 18.84
CA THR A 204 18.35 6.39 17.54
C THR A 204 17.41 6.78 16.41
N TRP A 205 16.08 6.64 16.60
CA TRP A 205 15.11 7.09 15.61
C TRP A 205 15.16 8.61 15.37
N VAL A 206 15.28 9.42 16.43
CA VAL A 206 15.41 10.88 16.32
C VAL A 206 16.68 11.25 15.54
N VAL A 207 17.83 10.65 15.86
CA VAL A 207 19.09 10.90 15.14
C VAL A 207 18.95 10.52 13.67
N HIS A 208 18.32 9.39 13.37
CA HIS A 208 18.04 8.95 12.01
C HIS A 208 17.16 9.96 11.23
N VAL A 209 16.09 10.45 11.85
CA VAL A 209 15.22 11.48 11.25
C VAL A 209 15.97 12.80 11.05
N LEU A 210 16.75 13.25 12.03
CA LEU A 210 17.55 14.47 11.91
C LEU A 210 18.60 14.37 10.80
N TYR A 211 19.22 13.20 10.63
CA TYR A 211 20.14 12.93 9.52
C TYR A 211 19.42 13.02 8.16
N LEU A 212 18.24 12.43 8.01
CA LEU A 212 17.49 12.50 6.77
C LEU A 212 16.93 13.90 6.49
N LEU A 213 16.59 14.66 7.53
CA LEU A 213 16.15 16.06 7.41
C LEU A 213 17.29 17.01 7.01
N SER A 214 18.53 16.71 7.35
CA SER A 214 19.68 17.55 6.98
C SER A 214 19.96 17.54 5.47
N HIS A 215 19.47 16.52 4.75
CA HIS A 215 19.63 16.39 3.31
C HIS A 215 18.46 17.02 2.53
N ARG A 216 18.78 17.77 1.47
CA ARG A 216 17.79 18.45 0.62
C ARG A 216 16.84 17.44 -0.07
N ARG A 217 17.38 16.31 -0.53
CA ARG A 217 16.62 15.15 -1.02
C ARG A 217 16.77 14.03 -0.02
N LEU A 218 15.75 13.19 0.11
CA LEU A 218 15.82 12.03 0.99
C LEU A 218 16.90 11.06 0.47
N ASP A 219 17.81 10.64 1.35
CA ASP A 219 18.81 9.62 1.03
C ASP A 219 18.16 8.24 1.17
N TYR A 220 17.58 7.73 0.07
CA TYR A 220 16.92 6.42 0.05
C TYR A 220 17.92 5.30 0.32
N THR A 221 19.16 5.41 -0.15
CA THR A 221 20.20 4.38 0.05
C THR A 221 20.49 4.20 1.53
N TYR A 222 20.74 5.31 2.23
CA TYR A 222 20.92 5.27 3.68
C TYR A 222 19.64 4.79 4.40
N ASN A 223 18.48 5.32 4.04
CA ASN A 223 17.23 4.97 4.71
C ASN A 223 16.93 3.46 4.59
N MET A 224 17.05 2.91 3.39
CA MET A 224 16.87 1.48 3.13
C MET A 224 17.90 0.65 3.89
N ALA A 225 19.17 1.04 3.88
CA ALA A 225 20.20 0.34 4.64
C ALA A 225 19.92 0.33 6.16
N ALA A 226 19.53 1.47 6.73
CA ALA A 226 19.18 1.58 8.14
C ALA A 226 17.94 0.75 8.51
N CYS A 227 16.88 0.82 7.70
CA CYS A 227 15.65 0.05 7.90
C CYS A 227 15.92 -1.46 7.77
N LEU A 228 16.67 -1.87 6.76
CA LEU A 228 17.06 -3.27 6.55
C LEU A 228 17.88 -3.80 7.72
N PHE A 229 18.83 -3.02 8.25
CA PHE A 229 19.62 -3.41 9.41
C PHE A 229 18.75 -3.61 10.66
N VAL A 230 17.87 -2.66 10.98
CA VAL A 230 16.94 -2.78 12.12
C VAL A 230 16.01 -3.98 11.94
N GLY A 231 15.47 -4.16 10.73
CA GLY A 231 14.66 -5.32 10.37
C GLY A 231 15.42 -6.63 10.54
N PHE A 232 16.67 -6.71 10.08
CA PHE A 232 17.50 -7.90 10.20
C PHE A 232 17.76 -8.28 11.66
N VAL A 233 18.12 -7.32 12.51
CA VAL A 233 18.30 -7.55 13.95
C VAL A 233 16.99 -8.02 14.60
N HIS A 234 15.86 -7.39 14.27
CA HIS A 234 14.54 -7.79 14.75
C HIS A 234 14.22 -9.26 14.37
N ASN A 235 14.48 -9.65 13.13
CA ASN A 235 14.22 -10.99 12.64
C ASN A 235 15.13 -12.05 13.29
N ILE A 236 16.43 -11.77 13.41
CA ILE A 236 17.37 -12.67 14.12
C ILE A 236 16.90 -12.94 15.54
N LEU A 237 16.47 -11.91 16.27
CA LEU A 237 15.99 -12.07 17.64
C LEU A 237 14.83 -13.08 17.72
N TRP A 238 13.85 -12.97 16.82
CA TRP A 238 12.72 -13.91 16.78
C TRP A 238 13.10 -15.32 16.33
N ILE A 239 14.01 -15.47 15.36
CA ILE A 239 14.51 -16.78 14.92
C ILE A 239 15.28 -17.46 16.07
N VAL A 240 16.17 -16.75 16.73
CA VAL A 240 16.91 -17.27 17.89
C VAL A 240 15.94 -17.65 19.02
N TYR A 241 14.89 -16.86 19.25
CA TYR A 241 13.85 -17.19 20.21
C TYR A 241 13.07 -18.46 19.84
N ALA A 242 12.81 -18.70 18.54
CA ALA A 242 12.14 -19.91 18.07
C ALA A 242 13.02 -21.17 18.21
N HIS A 243 14.30 -21.10 17.81
CA HIS A 243 15.14 -22.30 17.66
C HIS A 243 16.09 -22.55 18.83
N ALA A 244 16.51 -21.51 19.55
CA ALA A 244 17.51 -21.61 20.62
C ALA A 244 16.98 -21.08 21.96
N PRO A 245 15.88 -21.65 22.51
CA PRO A 245 15.30 -21.16 23.76
C PRO A 245 16.30 -21.24 24.93
N GLN A 246 17.19 -22.23 24.95
CA GLN A 246 18.23 -22.37 25.97
C GLN A 246 19.26 -21.23 25.92
N LEU A 247 19.63 -20.77 24.72
CA LEU A 247 20.50 -19.61 24.57
C LEU A 247 19.81 -18.35 25.10
N ILE A 248 18.54 -18.15 24.76
CA ILE A 248 17.76 -17.02 25.28
C ILE A 248 17.65 -17.05 26.81
N LEU A 249 17.48 -18.21 27.43
CA LEU A 249 17.46 -18.32 28.90
C LEU A 249 18.79 -17.88 29.52
N ARG A 250 19.92 -18.34 28.99
CA ARG A 250 21.25 -17.91 29.45
C ARG A 250 21.48 -16.40 29.27
N LEU A 251 21.07 -15.88 28.11
CA LEU A 251 21.19 -14.44 27.84
C LEU A 251 20.28 -13.61 28.75
N ARG A 252 19.08 -14.09 29.09
CA ARG A 252 18.20 -13.44 30.07
C ARG A 252 18.86 -13.36 31.44
N GLU A 253 19.45 -14.44 31.92
CA GLU A 253 20.16 -14.47 33.20
C GLU A 253 21.33 -13.49 33.20
N TYR A 254 22.13 -13.47 32.13
CA TYR A 254 23.22 -12.51 31.99
C TYR A 254 22.74 -11.06 32.00
N VAL A 255 21.67 -10.74 31.26
CA VAL A 255 21.07 -9.39 31.25
C VAL A 255 20.54 -9.02 32.65
N ARG A 256 19.83 -9.94 33.33
CA ARG A 256 19.34 -9.71 34.70
C ARG A 256 20.51 -9.36 35.63
N LEU A 257 21.56 -10.17 35.64
CA LEU A 257 22.74 -9.97 36.50
C LEU A 257 23.49 -8.67 36.17
N SER A 258 23.58 -8.29 34.90
CA SER A 258 24.28 -7.08 34.47
C SER A 258 23.59 -5.80 34.95
N PHE A 259 22.27 -5.83 35.13
CA PHE A 259 21.49 -4.66 35.51
C PHE A 259 21.04 -4.65 36.98
N ASP A 260 21.14 -5.78 37.69
CA ASP A 260 20.77 -5.91 39.11
C ASP A 260 21.97 -5.79 40.07
N GLN A 261 23.08 -5.19 39.60
CA GLN A 261 24.32 -4.96 40.36
C GLN A 261 24.17 -4.12 41.66
N GLY A 262 22.95 -3.81 42.11
CA GLY A 262 22.66 -3.02 43.32
C GLY A 262 21.76 -3.69 44.36
N ARG A 263 21.29 -4.94 44.17
CA ARG A 263 20.45 -5.65 45.17
C ARG A 263 20.96 -7.08 45.40
N GLN A 264 22.12 -7.21 46.03
CA GLN A 264 22.50 -8.49 46.64
C GLN A 264 21.64 -8.73 47.89
N ALA A 265 20.59 -9.53 47.76
CA ALA A 265 20.13 -10.34 48.88
C ALA A 265 20.84 -11.70 48.78
N PRO A 266 21.48 -12.22 49.85
CA PRO A 266 22.14 -13.50 49.81
C PRO A 266 21.08 -14.61 49.80
N VAL A 267 20.87 -15.24 48.64
CA VAL A 267 20.07 -16.47 48.56
C VAL A 267 20.95 -17.62 49.02
N LYS A 268 20.57 -18.24 50.15
CA LYS A 268 21.14 -19.49 50.66
C LYS A 268 21.01 -20.57 49.57
N PRO A 269 22.01 -21.44 49.36
CA PRO A 269 21.86 -22.57 48.47
C PRO A 269 20.90 -23.57 49.12
N GLU A 270 19.62 -23.49 48.77
CA GLU A 270 18.71 -24.59 49.06
C GLU A 270 19.11 -25.79 48.22
N THR A 271 19.30 -26.88 48.94
CA THR A 271 19.64 -28.22 48.49
C THR A 271 18.89 -28.58 47.22
N ALA A 272 19.65 -29.05 46.23
CA ALA A 272 19.17 -29.67 45.01
C ALA A 272 18.15 -30.77 45.34
N SER A 273 16.85 -30.45 45.24
CA SER A 273 15.83 -31.44 44.94
C SER A 273 15.55 -31.37 43.45
N ASP A 274 16.01 -32.38 42.74
CA ASP A 274 15.57 -32.71 41.40
C ASP A 274 14.04 -32.63 41.28
N SER A 275 13.59 -32.22 40.09
CA SER A 275 12.21 -32.24 39.56
C SER A 275 11.43 -30.91 39.58
N LYS A 276 11.04 -30.49 38.35
CA LYS A 276 10.12 -29.39 37.96
C LYS A 276 10.72 -28.02 37.60
N GLN A 277 11.96 -27.97 37.10
CA GLN A 277 12.34 -26.89 36.17
C GLN A 277 11.74 -27.20 34.79
N THR A 278 10.42 -27.09 34.68
CA THR A 278 9.66 -27.41 33.47
C THR A 278 10.18 -26.54 32.33
N GLN A 279 10.82 -27.20 31.37
CA GLN A 279 11.54 -26.61 30.26
C GLN A 279 10.66 -25.57 29.54
N PHE A 280 11.07 -24.31 29.61
CA PHE A 280 10.42 -23.21 28.89
C PHE A 280 10.69 -23.37 27.39
N ALA A 281 9.80 -24.09 26.73
CA ALA A 281 9.90 -24.45 25.33
C ALA A 281 8.56 -24.11 24.68
N LEU A 282 8.52 -23.09 23.81
CA LEU A 282 7.38 -22.86 22.91
C LEU A 282 6.98 -24.18 22.25
N PRO A 283 5.68 -24.50 22.10
CA PRO A 283 5.24 -25.67 21.35
C PRO A 283 5.84 -25.67 19.94
N LEU A 284 6.17 -26.86 19.39
CA LEU A 284 6.78 -26.97 18.06
C LEU A 284 5.95 -26.30 16.96
N SER A 285 4.61 -26.38 17.06
CA SER A 285 3.68 -25.71 16.14
C SER A 285 3.82 -24.18 16.20
N ALA A 286 3.86 -23.61 17.41
CA ALA A 286 4.02 -22.17 17.62
C ALA A 286 5.38 -21.65 17.13
N ARG A 287 6.45 -22.47 17.24
CA ARG A 287 7.78 -22.14 16.70
C ARG A 287 7.78 -22.09 15.17
N ARG A 288 7.23 -23.12 14.52
CA ARG A 288 7.14 -23.17 13.05
C ARG A 288 6.28 -22.03 12.51
N GLN A 289 5.19 -21.70 13.18
CA GLN A 289 4.37 -20.55 12.83
C GLN A 289 5.14 -19.24 12.97
N LEU A 290 5.87 -19.04 14.08
CA LEU A 290 6.72 -17.86 14.26
C LEU A 290 7.78 -17.77 13.15
N GLU A 291 8.50 -18.85 12.89
CA GLU A 291 9.55 -18.92 11.88
C GLU A 291 9.01 -18.53 10.50
N LEU A 292 7.91 -19.16 10.07
CA LEU A 292 7.25 -18.83 8.81
C LEU A 292 6.82 -17.36 8.76
N LEU A 293 6.22 -16.83 9.83
CA LEU A 293 5.78 -15.43 9.86
C LEU A 293 6.94 -14.45 9.75
N VAL A 294 8.02 -14.71 10.47
CA VAL A 294 9.24 -13.87 10.48
C VAL A 294 9.90 -13.90 9.10
N ILE A 295 10.08 -15.09 8.51
CA ILE A 295 10.64 -15.24 7.16
C ILE A 295 9.76 -14.53 6.11
N LEU A 296 8.45 -14.77 6.12
CA LEU A 296 7.53 -14.16 5.15
C LEU A 296 7.45 -12.64 5.31
N THR A 297 7.47 -12.13 6.54
CA THR A 297 7.46 -10.68 6.79
C THR A 297 8.77 -10.02 6.33
N PHE A 298 9.91 -10.68 6.51
CA PHE A 298 11.19 -10.19 6.00
C PHE A 298 11.33 -10.30 4.47
N ALA A 299 10.70 -11.31 3.87
CA ALA A 299 10.70 -11.51 2.43
C ALA A 299 9.68 -10.62 1.69
N ALA A 300 8.62 -10.14 2.36
CA ALA A 300 7.56 -9.35 1.72
C ALA A 300 8.06 -8.08 1.00
N PRO A 301 8.99 -7.27 1.56
CA PRO A 301 9.57 -6.14 0.83
C PRO A 301 10.36 -6.54 -0.42
N ALA A 302 10.88 -7.78 -0.49
CA ALA A 302 11.61 -8.25 -1.67
C ALA A 302 10.70 -8.37 -2.91
N LEU A 303 9.37 -8.30 -2.76
CA LEU A 303 8.44 -8.19 -3.88
C LEU A 303 8.72 -6.94 -4.72
N GLU A 304 9.25 -5.86 -4.14
CA GLU A 304 9.67 -4.67 -4.89
C GLU A 304 10.76 -4.98 -5.93
N LEU A 305 11.62 -5.97 -5.68
CA LEU A 305 12.72 -6.32 -6.58
C LEU A 305 12.26 -6.86 -7.93
N PHE A 306 11.00 -7.29 -8.05
CA PHE A 306 10.45 -7.72 -9.34
C PHE A 306 10.25 -6.56 -10.32
N ASP A 307 10.13 -5.32 -9.83
CA ASP A 307 10.03 -4.06 -10.59
C ASP A 307 9.35 -4.18 -11.97
N PHE A 308 8.11 -4.67 -11.97
CA PHE A 308 7.35 -4.89 -13.21
C PHE A 308 6.40 -3.73 -13.53
N PRO A 309 6.10 -3.47 -14.82
CA PRO A 309 5.13 -2.45 -15.22
C PRO A 309 3.72 -2.77 -14.67
N PRO A 310 3.00 -1.77 -14.12
CA PRO A 310 1.76 -2.02 -13.40
C PRO A 310 0.75 -2.77 -14.25
N LEU A 311 0.31 -3.92 -13.76
CA LEU A 311 -0.75 -4.72 -14.35
C LEU A 311 -2.03 -3.88 -14.37
N PHE A 312 -2.69 -3.87 -15.53
CA PHE A 312 -3.85 -3.02 -15.79
C PHE A 312 -3.62 -1.52 -15.52
N ARG A 313 -2.36 -1.07 -15.49
CA ARG A 313 -1.94 0.29 -15.09
C ARG A 313 -2.32 0.67 -13.66
N LEU A 314 -2.57 -0.31 -12.78
CA LEU A 314 -3.03 -0.07 -11.41
C LEU A 314 -2.20 -0.81 -10.37
N LEU A 315 -1.81 -2.05 -10.65
CA LEU A 315 -1.16 -2.94 -9.68
C LEU A 315 0.31 -3.13 -10.03
N ASP A 316 1.22 -2.61 -9.22
CA ASP A 316 2.67 -2.77 -9.37
C ASP A 316 3.27 -3.67 -8.27
N ALA A 317 4.59 -3.85 -8.35
CA ALA A 317 5.36 -4.63 -7.39
C ALA A 317 5.25 -4.06 -5.95
N HIS A 318 5.23 -2.73 -5.84
CA HIS A 318 5.08 -2.03 -4.57
C HIS A 318 3.73 -2.34 -3.91
N ALA A 319 2.63 -2.20 -4.65
CA ALA A 319 1.29 -2.52 -4.15
C ALA A 319 1.17 -3.98 -3.72
N LEU A 320 1.86 -4.92 -4.39
CA LEU A 320 1.89 -6.33 -3.94
C LEU A 320 2.58 -6.51 -2.59
N TRP A 321 3.63 -5.75 -2.30
CA TRP A 321 4.24 -5.74 -0.97
C TRP A 321 3.22 -5.29 0.09
N HIS A 322 2.54 -4.17 -0.13
CA HIS A 322 1.47 -3.70 0.79
C HIS A 322 0.38 -4.75 0.99
N LEU A 323 -0.06 -5.41 -0.09
CA LEU A 323 -1.06 -6.46 -0.01
C LEU A 323 -0.58 -7.65 0.82
N ALA A 324 0.67 -8.08 0.63
CA ALA A 324 1.25 -9.23 1.34
C ALA A 324 1.32 -9.00 2.86
N THR A 325 1.57 -7.76 3.31
CA THR A 325 1.67 -7.48 4.75
C THR A 325 0.33 -7.51 5.48
N VAL A 326 -0.82 -7.39 4.79
CA VAL A 326 -2.15 -7.42 5.42
C VAL A 326 -2.42 -8.76 6.15
N PRO A 327 -2.41 -9.92 5.48
CA PRO A 327 -2.61 -11.20 6.14
C PRO A 327 -1.47 -11.54 7.11
N LEU A 328 -0.22 -11.15 6.78
CA LEU A 328 0.93 -11.40 7.65
C LEU A 328 0.78 -10.68 9.00
N THR A 329 0.33 -9.42 8.99
CA THR A 329 0.11 -8.63 10.21
C THR A 329 -1.01 -9.22 11.06
N LEU A 330 -2.09 -9.73 10.45
CA LEU A 330 -3.16 -10.43 11.18
C LEU A 330 -2.65 -11.70 11.85
N CYS A 331 -1.87 -12.51 11.12
CA CYS A 331 -1.28 -13.73 11.67
C CYS A 331 -0.26 -13.42 12.78
N TRP A 332 0.53 -12.35 12.61
CA TRP A 332 1.45 -11.85 13.63
C TRP A 332 0.74 -11.53 14.94
N TYR A 333 -0.38 -10.79 14.90
CA TYR A 333 -1.14 -10.49 16.11
C TYR A 333 -1.79 -11.71 16.74
N ARG A 334 -2.29 -12.66 15.94
CA ARG A 334 -2.81 -13.93 16.46
C ARG A 334 -1.73 -14.70 17.22
N TRP A 335 -0.53 -14.76 16.65
CA TRP A 335 0.61 -15.41 17.29
C TRP A 335 1.03 -14.69 18.59
N LEU A 336 1.15 -13.35 18.56
CA LEU A 336 1.49 -12.56 19.75
C LEU A 336 0.47 -12.71 20.89
N LEU A 337 -0.82 -12.79 20.56
CA LEU A 337 -1.89 -13.00 21.54
C LEU A 337 -1.77 -14.38 22.21
N GLU A 338 -1.53 -15.42 21.42
CA GLU A 338 -1.35 -16.77 21.94
C GLU A 338 -0.10 -16.88 22.82
N ASP A 339 1.02 -16.31 22.36
CA ASP A 339 2.26 -16.24 23.11
C ASP A 339 2.10 -15.47 24.44
N ALA A 340 1.33 -14.38 24.45
CA ALA A 340 1.02 -13.62 25.67
C ALA A 340 0.14 -14.42 26.65
N ARG A 341 -0.86 -15.15 26.17
CA ARG A 341 -1.70 -16.02 27.02
C ARG A 341 -0.89 -17.13 27.67
N GLN A 342 -0.10 -17.83 26.87
CA GLN A 342 0.78 -18.90 27.36
C GLN A 342 1.76 -18.36 28.41
N CYS A 343 2.28 -17.14 28.24
CA CYS A 343 3.13 -16.50 29.22
C CYS A 343 2.47 -16.28 30.59
N VAL A 344 1.21 -15.84 30.59
CA VAL A 344 0.45 -15.60 31.82
C VAL A 344 0.10 -16.94 32.49
N MET A 345 -0.44 -17.90 31.74
CA MET A 345 -0.83 -19.21 32.26
C MET A 345 0.34 -19.96 32.92
N MET A 346 1.54 -19.85 32.33
CA MET A 346 2.73 -20.53 32.85
C MET A 346 3.46 -19.78 33.98
N HIS A 347 2.88 -18.71 34.54
CA HIS A 347 3.51 -17.85 35.57
C HIS A 347 4.92 -17.35 35.19
N ALA A 348 5.23 -17.31 33.89
CA ALA A 348 6.57 -17.06 33.37
C ALA A 348 7.04 -15.61 33.59
N TRP A 349 6.11 -14.73 33.98
CA TRP A 349 6.34 -13.34 34.35
C TRP A 349 6.14 -13.04 35.84
N TYR A 350 5.63 -14.01 36.63
CA TYR A 350 5.15 -13.79 38.02
C TYR A 350 6.01 -14.43 39.11
N LEU A 351 7.15 -15.03 38.77
CA LEU A 351 8.13 -15.50 39.75
C LEU A 351 8.95 -14.33 40.30
N ASP A 352 8.28 -13.47 41.09
CA ASP A 352 8.83 -12.68 42.19
C ASP A 352 7.73 -11.73 42.71
N HIS A 353 6.70 -12.24 43.37
CA HIS A 353 6.03 -11.52 44.47
C HIS A 353 5.27 -12.50 45.36
N HIS A 354 5.64 -12.50 46.64
CA HIS A 354 4.89 -13.13 47.71
C HIS A 354 3.42 -12.69 47.71
N GLY A 355 2.50 -13.65 47.73
CA GLY A 355 1.26 -13.56 48.51
C GLY A 355 0.14 -12.66 47.99
N MET A 356 -0.28 -12.78 46.73
CA MET A 356 -1.63 -12.38 46.32
C MET A 356 -2.27 -13.52 45.53
N ASP A 357 -3.31 -14.13 46.11
CA ASP A 357 -4.17 -15.12 45.44
C ASP A 357 -4.76 -14.50 44.17
N VAL A 358 -4.54 -15.15 43.04
CA VAL A 358 -5.06 -14.73 41.74
C VAL A 358 -6.44 -15.38 41.57
N THR A 359 -7.50 -14.64 41.84
CA THR A 359 -8.89 -15.10 41.71
C THR A 359 -9.41 -15.13 40.26
N ASP A 360 -8.62 -14.69 39.27
CA ASP A 360 -9.01 -14.63 37.85
C ASP A 360 -8.58 -15.86 37.02
N ILE A 361 -8.11 -16.96 37.64
CA ILE A 361 -7.67 -18.16 36.91
C ILE A 361 -8.86 -19.01 36.41
N ASP A 362 -10.03 -18.91 37.04
CA ASP A 362 -11.20 -19.74 36.72
C ASP A 362 -11.91 -19.34 35.41
N GLU A 363 -11.71 -18.13 34.87
CA GLU A 363 -12.34 -17.72 33.60
C GLU A 363 -11.61 -18.23 32.33
N LEU A 364 -10.42 -18.83 32.46
CA LEU A 364 -9.68 -19.38 31.30
C LEU A 364 -9.90 -20.88 31.09
N GLN A 365 -10.61 -21.57 31.99
CA GLN A 365 -10.88 -23.00 31.87
C GLN A 365 -12.19 -23.34 31.13
N ASP A 366 -13.11 -22.37 30.95
CA ASP A 366 -14.47 -22.65 30.48
C ASP A 366 -14.71 -22.45 28.96
N THR A 367 -13.75 -22.89 28.15
CA THR A 367 -13.96 -23.03 26.69
C THR A 367 -13.64 -24.43 26.18
N ARG A 368 -14.01 -25.46 26.97
CA ARG A 368 -14.19 -26.81 26.44
C ARG A 368 -15.66 -26.99 26.07
N PRO A 369 -16.01 -27.32 24.82
CA PRO A 369 -17.37 -27.78 24.54
C PRO A 369 -17.54 -29.15 25.18
N HIS A 370 -18.23 -29.22 26.31
CA HIS A 370 -18.82 -30.46 26.79
C HIS A 370 -19.93 -30.86 25.81
N GLY A 371 -19.63 -31.86 24.99
CA GLY A 371 -20.53 -32.47 24.04
C GLY A 371 -19.83 -33.66 23.43
N GLU A 372 -19.86 -34.79 24.12
CA GLU A 372 -19.55 -36.09 23.54
C GLU A 372 -20.43 -36.29 22.28
N LEU A 373 -19.79 -36.50 21.13
CA LEU A 373 -20.42 -37.09 19.97
C LEU A 373 -19.67 -38.39 19.65
N PRO A 374 -20.38 -39.54 19.50
CA PRO A 374 -19.72 -40.83 19.33
C PRO A 374 -18.97 -40.89 18.00
N ALA A 375 -17.86 -41.63 18.02
CA ALA A 375 -17.15 -42.06 16.83
C ALA A 375 -18.04 -42.99 15.97
N SER A 376 -18.82 -42.42 15.06
CA SER A 376 -19.46 -43.11 13.93
C SER A 376 -20.19 -42.12 13.02
N ALA A 377 -19.45 -41.24 12.32
CA ALA A 377 -19.96 -40.52 11.16
C ALA A 377 -18.82 -40.07 10.22
N LEU A 378 -17.81 -40.93 10.04
CA LEU A 378 -16.94 -40.90 8.87
C LEU A 378 -17.63 -41.70 7.76
N ALA A 379 -18.58 -41.07 7.07
CA ALA A 379 -19.06 -41.55 5.77
C ALA A 379 -19.78 -40.41 5.06
N LEU A 380 -19.14 -39.85 4.03
CA LEU A 380 -19.84 -39.14 2.97
C LEU A 380 -20.59 -40.17 2.13
N PRO A 381 -21.88 -39.96 1.82
CA PRO A 381 -22.42 -40.44 0.57
C PRO A 381 -22.81 -39.26 -0.32
N VAL A 382 -22.15 -39.23 -1.48
CA VAL A 382 -22.60 -38.54 -2.68
C VAL A 382 -24.00 -39.05 -3.02
N SER A 383 -24.98 -38.16 -3.11
CA SER A 383 -26.22 -38.42 -3.85
C SER A 383 -26.89 -37.10 -4.24
N MET A 384 -26.90 -36.84 -5.55
CA MET A 384 -27.79 -35.86 -6.19
C MET A 384 -29.23 -36.39 -6.15
N PRO A 385 -30.24 -35.52 -6.06
CA PRO A 385 -31.54 -35.81 -6.63
C PRO A 385 -31.92 -34.85 -7.76
N HIS A 386 -32.67 -35.46 -8.67
CA HIS A 386 -33.17 -34.98 -9.94
C HIS A 386 -34.04 -33.70 -9.89
N VAL A 387 -33.93 -32.97 -11.00
CA VAL A 387 -34.94 -32.15 -11.68
C VAL A 387 -36.37 -32.61 -11.42
N LEU A 388 -37.27 -31.67 -11.07
CA LEU A 388 -38.57 -31.46 -11.74
C LEU A 388 -39.27 -30.14 -11.32
N ALA A 389 -39.70 -29.43 -12.36
CA ALA A 389 -40.87 -28.55 -12.49
C ALA A 389 -40.92 -27.16 -11.79
N ALA A 390 -41.28 -26.20 -12.65
CA ALA A 390 -41.56 -24.80 -12.39
C ALA A 390 -42.93 -24.58 -11.73
N ASP A 391 -43.07 -23.49 -10.96
CA ASP A 391 -44.08 -22.46 -11.23
C ASP A 391 -43.93 -21.21 -10.34
N SER A 392 -43.84 -20.06 -11.03
CA SER A 392 -44.47 -18.76 -10.75
C SER A 392 -44.18 -17.95 -9.45
N MET A 393 -43.80 -16.68 -9.72
CA MET A 393 -44.26 -15.42 -9.06
C MET A 393 -43.53 -14.88 -7.80
N LEU A 394 -42.63 -13.92 -8.07
CA LEU A 394 -42.58 -12.55 -7.53
C LEU A 394 -42.68 -12.34 -5.99
N SER A 395 -41.55 -12.07 -5.34
CA SER A 395 -41.34 -10.92 -4.41
C SER A 395 -39.95 -10.99 -3.75
N THR A 396 -39.15 -9.92 -3.86
CA THR A 396 -37.83 -9.79 -3.22
C THR A 396 -37.83 -8.62 -2.23
N PRO A 397 -37.46 -8.86 -0.95
CA PRO A 397 -36.99 -7.81 -0.05
C PRO A 397 -35.64 -8.22 0.60
N GLN A 398 -34.66 -8.67 -0.19
CA GLN A 398 -33.35 -9.13 0.33
C GLN A 398 -32.18 -8.17 0.06
N MET A 399 -32.35 -7.12 -0.74
CA MET A 399 -31.24 -6.22 -1.11
C MET A 399 -31.02 -5.05 -0.12
N SER A 400 -32.03 -4.68 0.67
CA SER A 400 -31.95 -3.54 1.61
C SER A 400 -31.21 -3.88 2.91
N SER A 401 -31.26 -5.14 3.36
CA SER A 401 -30.64 -5.56 4.62
C SER A 401 -29.11 -5.60 4.51
N ALA A 402 -28.56 -6.07 3.39
CA ALA A 402 -27.12 -6.10 3.13
C ALA A 402 -26.50 -4.69 3.08
N LEU A 403 -27.19 -3.74 2.43
CA LEU A 403 -26.76 -2.35 2.36
C LEU A 403 -26.80 -1.69 3.75
N SER A 404 -27.85 -1.95 4.54
CA SER A 404 -27.99 -1.44 5.90
C SER A 404 -26.91 -1.99 6.86
N ALA A 405 -26.53 -3.26 6.69
CA ALA A 405 -25.46 -3.91 7.47
C ALA A 405 -24.07 -3.37 7.09
N GLN A 406 -23.85 -3.05 5.81
CA GLN A 406 -22.61 -2.40 5.38
C GLN A 406 -22.51 -0.97 5.92
N ILE A 407 -23.60 -0.20 5.89
CA ILE A 407 -23.65 1.17 6.42
C ILE A 407 -23.43 1.18 7.94
N SER A 408 -24.03 0.25 8.70
CA SER A 408 -23.83 0.15 10.14
C SER A 408 -22.40 -0.28 10.49
N SER A 409 -21.80 -1.19 9.71
CA SER A 409 -20.39 -1.57 9.84
C SER A 409 -19.45 -0.38 9.58
N MET A 410 -19.72 0.41 8.53
CA MET A 410 -18.95 1.62 8.25
C MET A 410 -19.11 2.68 9.35
N HIS A 411 -20.31 2.86 9.88
CA HIS A 411 -20.56 3.80 10.97
C HIS A 411 -19.82 3.41 12.25
N ASN A 412 -19.85 2.13 12.62
CA ASN A 412 -19.10 1.60 13.76
C ASN A 412 -17.59 1.70 13.58
N LEU A 413 -17.10 1.50 12.35
CA LEU A 413 -15.70 1.70 12.00
C LEU A 413 -15.29 3.17 12.16
N LEU A 414 -16.11 4.12 11.69
CA LEU A 414 -15.84 5.56 11.82
C LEU A 414 -15.83 6.02 13.29
N ILE A 415 -16.76 5.52 14.10
CA ILE A 415 -16.77 5.77 15.56
C ILE A 415 -15.50 5.19 16.20
N SER A 416 -15.12 3.97 15.83
CA SER A 416 -13.91 3.33 16.32
C SER A 416 -12.65 4.09 15.92
N LEU A 417 -12.57 4.59 14.69
CA LEU A 417 -11.48 5.43 14.19
C LEU A 417 -11.39 6.76 14.95
N LYS A 418 -12.52 7.39 15.24
CA LYS A 418 -12.58 8.64 16.01
C LYS A 418 -12.12 8.43 17.45
N LEU A 419 -12.63 7.40 18.13
CA LEU A 419 -12.22 7.04 19.49
C LEU A 419 -10.74 6.64 19.54
N TRP A 420 -10.27 5.92 18.53
CA TRP A 420 -8.88 5.55 18.37
C TRP A 420 -7.97 6.77 18.23
N GLY A 421 -8.32 7.74 17.37
CA GLY A 421 -7.55 8.97 17.21
C GLY A 421 -7.42 9.78 18.51
N TRP A 422 -8.49 9.86 19.30
CA TRP A 422 -8.47 10.49 20.62
C TRP A 422 -7.61 9.73 21.64
N ASN A 423 -7.70 8.41 21.66
CA ASN A 423 -6.91 7.58 22.56
C ASN A 423 -5.44 7.56 22.17
N MET A 424 -5.10 7.60 20.88
CA MET A 424 -3.74 7.77 20.38
C MET A 424 -3.12 9.06 20.92
N LEU A 425 -3.80 10.19 20.74
CA LEU A 425 -3.33 11.49 21.24
C LEU A 425 -3.13 11.48 22.75
N ARG A 426 -4.04 10.83 23.50
CA ARG A 426 -3.94 10.68 24.95
C ARG A 426 -2.76 9.79 25.36
N SER A 427 -2.58 8.63 24.72
CA SER A 427 -1.47 7.72 25.02
C SER A 427 -0.11 8.32 24.67
N LEU A 428 -0.01 9.06 23.56
CA LEU A 428 1.19 9.81 23.20
C LEU A 428 1.48 10.88 24.25
N ARG A 429 0.48 11.69 24.61
CA ARG A 429 0.61 12.72 25.66
C ARG A 429 1.05 12.12 27.00
N ASP A 430 0.40 11.05 27.45
CA ASP A 430 0.68 10.45 28.76
C ASP A 430 2.07 9.78 28.77
N MET A 431 2.58 9.32 27.62
CA MET A 431 3.95 8.81 27.46
C MET A 431 5.03 9.91 27.48
N PHE A 432 4.70 11.14 27.05
CA PHE A 432 5.63 12.28 27.04
C PHE A 432 5.53 13.17 28.29
N ILE A 433 4.43 13.10 29.04
CA ILE A 433 4.14 14.01 30.17
C ILE A 433 4.24 13.31 31.54
N SER A 434 4.32 11.97 31.63
CA SER A 434 4.59 11.31 32.92
C SER A 434 6.10 11.32 33.25
N SER A 435 6.58 12.47 33.74
CA SER A 435 7.81 12.60 34.55
C SER A 435 7.46 12.50 36.02
#